data_AF-A0A6P5JP59-F1
#
_entry.id   AF-A0A6P5JP59-F1
#
_cell.length_a   1.000
_cell.length_b   1.000
_cell.length_c   1.000
_cell.angle_alpha   90.00
_cell.angle_beta   90.00
_cell.angle_gamma   90.00
#
_symmetry.space_group_name_H-M   'P 1'
#
loop_
_entity.id
_entity.type
_entity.pdbx_description
1 polymer ?
#
loop_
_entity_poly.entity_id
_entity_poly.type
_entity_poly.pdbx_seq_one_letter_code
_entity_poly.pdbx_strand_id
1 'polypeptide(L)'
;MKWVTFISLIFLISSVHSREIVRRDAHKSEIAKRYRDLGEVNVKGLVLITFAQFLQKCPYEDHIKLVNEVVEFAKGCAADETAENCDKSLHQLFGDKLCSLPNFRERYGEMAECCTKEEPERNQCFLSHKDDHPDLPKIEAANADTLCHNFQENADRVLGKYLYEVARRHPYFYAPALLAYTFQYKDAVGECCQSADKATCLQEKLPALREKVLSAGARQRYRCSSLDKFGERAVKAG
;
A
#
# COMPACT_ATOMS: atom_id res chain seq x y z
N MET A 1 -38.14 36.02 -47.08
CA MET A 1 -36.79 35.47 -46.78
C MET A 1 -36.24 35.98 -45.43
N LYS A 2 -36.93 35.72 -44.30
CA LYS A 2 -36.42 36.00 -42.94
C LYS A 2 -36.84 34.95 -41.89
N TRP A 3 -37.46 33.84 -42.30
CA TRP A 3 -37.98 32.79 -41.40
C TRP A 3 -37.25 31.44 -41.57
N VAL A 4 -36.37 31.31 -42.56
CA VAL A 4 -35.60 30.08 -42.83
C VAL A 4 -34.25 30.09 -42.08
N THR A 5 -33.78 31.25 -41.63
CA THR A 5 -32.55 31.39 -40.85
C THR A 5 -32.72 31.09 -39.36
N PHE A 6 -33.94 31.06 -38.83
CA PHE A 6 -34.17 30.79 -37.39
C PHE A 6 -34.26 29.29 -37.05
N ILE A 7 -34.64 28.46 -38.02
CA ILE A 7 -34.79 27.01 -37.81
C ILE A 7 -33.42 26.30 -37.86
N SER A 8 -32.46 26.85 -38.59
CA SER A 8 -31.08 26.31 -38.65
C SER A 8 -30.22 26.63 -37.43
N LEU A 9 -30.62 27.57 -36.57
CA LEU A 9 -29.91 27.91 -35.32
C LEU A 9 -30.38 27.06 -34.12
N ILE A 10 -31.54 26.41 -34.20
CA ILE A 10 -32.06 25.54 -33.14
C ILE A 10 -31.49 24.11 -33.26
N PHE A 11 -31.10 23.68 -34.47
CA PHE A 11 -30.50 22.36 -34.71
C PHE A 11 -28.97 22.29 -34.54
N LEU A 12 -28.29 23.42 -34.31
CA LEU A 12 -26.85 23.47 -34.03
C LEU A 12 -26.51 23.50 -32.53
N ILE A 13 -27.51 23.49 -31.64
CA ILE A 13 -27.32 23.42 -30.18
C ILE A 13 -27.51 21.99 -29.64
N SER A 14 -28.01 21.06 -30.46
CA SER A 14 -28.25 19.65 -30.07
C SER A 14 -27.03 18.72 -30.13
N SER A 15 -25.82 19.24 -30.35
CA SER A 15 -24.58 18.44 -30.35
C SER A 15 -23.50 18.94 -29.39
N VAL A 16 -23.86 19.78 -28.41
CA VAL A 16 -23.05 19.85 -27.18
C VAL A 16 -23.19 18.51 -26.50
N HIS A 17 -22.22 17.65 -26.77
CA HIS A 17 -21.85 16.50 -25.98
C HIS A 17 -22.12 16.83 -24.51
N SER A 18 -23.00 16.05 -23.87
CA SER A 18 -23.17 16.00 -22.43
C SER A 18 -21.84 15.59 -21.79
N ARG A 19 -20.89 16.52 -21.76
CA ARG A 19 -19.57 16.38 -21.14
C ARG A 19 -19.57 17.12 -19.81
N GLU A 20 -20.67 17.03 -19.09
CA GLU A 20 -20.79 17.52 -17.72
C GLU A 20 -21.92 16.81 -16.96
N ILE A 21 -21.95 15.47 -17.05
CA ILE A 21 -22.30 14.69 -15.87
C ILE A 21 -20.98 14.54 -15.11
N VAL A 22 -20.57 15.61 -14.43
CA VAL A 22 -19.74 15.46 -13.25
C VAL A 22 -20.54 14.53 -12.35
N ARG A 23 -20.06 13.28 -12.20
CA ARG A 23 -20.60 12.32 -11.25
C ARG A 23 -20.82 13.07 -9.94
N ARG A 24 -22.09 13.21 -9.53
CA ARG A 24 -22.50 13.87 -8.29
C ARG A 24 -22.09 13.11 -7.03
N ASP A 25 -21.43 11.96 -7.19
CA ASP A 25 -20.94 11.07 -6.13
C ASP A 25 -19.42 10.81 -6.27
N ALA A 26 -18.60 11.85 -6.46
CA ALA A 26 -17.24 11.74 -5.94
C ALA A 26 -17.40 11.70 -4.41
N HIS A 27 -17.19 10.53 -3.79
CA HIS A 27 -17.20 10.41 -2.34
C HIS A 27 -16.37 11.56 -1.76
N LYS A 28 -16.95 12.32 -0.83
CA LYS A 28 -16.28 13.49 -0.25
C LYS A 28 -14.97 13.09 0.43
N SER A 29 -14.92 11.86 0.94
CA SER A 29 -13.72 11.28 1.56
C SER A 29 -13.22 10.02 0.84
N GLU A 30 -12.03 10.10 0.22
CA GLU A 30 -11.39 8.93 -0.40
C GLU A 30 -11.03 7.89 0.66
N ILE A 31 -10.49 8.31 1.82
CA ILE A 31 -10.07 7.40 2.89
C ILE A 31 -11.26 6.64 3.50
N ALA A 32 -12.40 7.30 3.70
CA ALA A 32 -13.64 6.66 4.14
C ALA A 32 -14.11 5.59 3.14
N LYS A 33 -14.07 5.93 1.84
CA LYS A 33 -14.42 4.99 0.77
C LYS A 33 -13.52 3.76 0.81
N ARG A 34 -12.19 3.93 0.84
CA ARG A 34 -11.25 2.80 0.91
C ARG A 34 -11.46 1.96 2.16
N TYR A 35 -11.73 2.59 3.30
CA TYR A 35 -11.98 1.87 4.55
C TYR A 35 -13.21 0.95 4.45
N ARG A 36 -14.33 1.47 3.93
CA ARG A 36 -15.56 0.68 3.74
C ARG A 36 -15.42 -0.42 2.68
N ASP A 37 -14.77 -0.11 1.55
CA ASP A 37 -14.61 -1.07 0.46
C ASP A 37 -13.70 -2.25 0.81
N LEU A 38 -12.63 -2.00 1.56
CA LEU A 38 -11.59 -2.99 1.83
C LEU A 38 -11.79 -3.70 3.18
N GLY A 39 -12.45 -3.04 4.12
CA GLY A 39 -12.58 -3.49 5.51
C GLY A 39 -11.29 -3.30 6.31
N GLU A 40 -11.43 -3.23 7.63
CA GLU A 40 -10.35 -2.82 8.53
C GLU A 40 -9.10 -3.70 8.43
N VAL A 41 -9.25 -5.02 8.30
CA VAL A 41 -8.13 -5.97 8.22
C VAL A 41 -7.24 -5.68 7.00
N ASN A 42 -7.85 -5.47 5.83
CA ASN A 42 -7.09 -5.19 4.61
C ASN A 42 -6.51 -3.77 4.63
N VAL A 43 -7.23 -2.79 5.19
CA VAL A 43 -6.70 -1.42 5.36
C VAL A 43 -5.47 -1.43 6.26
N LYS A 44 -5.53 -2.09 7.43
CA LYS A 44 -4.38 -2.27 8.33
C LYS A 44 -3.18 -2.85 7.60
N GLY A 45 -3.40 -3.93 6.84
CA GLY A 45 -2.36 -4.57 6.06
C GLY A 45 -1.76 -3.67 4.96
N LEU A 46 -2.59 -2.99 4.17
CA LEU A 46 -2.13 -2.09 3.11
C LEU A 46 -1.39 -0.88 3.67
N VAL A 47 -1.88 -0.29 4.76
CA VAL A 47 -1.22 0.83 5.44
C VAL A 47 0.14 0.40 5.99
N LEU A 48 0.24 -0.80 6.57
CA LEU A 48 1.51 -1.36 7.05
C LEU A 48 2.50 -1.58 5.90
N ILE A 49 2.05 -2.12 4.77
CA ILE A 49 2.88 -2.26 3.57
C ILE A 49 3.35 -0.89 3.10
N THR A 50 2.45 0.08 2.96
CA THR A 50 2.80 1.44 2.52
C THR A 50 3.88 2.03 3.41
N PHE A 51 3.69 2.06 4.73
CA PHE A 51 4.72 2.59 5.63
C PHE A 51 6.02 1.79 5.55
N ALA A 52 5.98 0.46 5.54
CA ALA A 52 7.18 -0.36 5.42
C ALA A 52 7.97 -0.13 4.12
N GLN A 53 7.28 0.14 3.01
CA GLN A 53 7.91 0.43 1.72
C GLN A 53 8.51 1.84 1.65
N PHE A 54 7.92 2.84 2.33
CA PHE A 54 8.46 4.22 2.35
C PHE A 54 9.50 4.43 3.45
N LEU A 55 9.32 3.80 4.61
CA LEU A 55 10.12 3.96 5.82
C LEU A 55 10.90 2.68 6.11
N GLN A 56 11.70 2.22 5.14
CA GLN A 56 12.32 0.90 5.17
C GLN A 56 13.26 0.68 6.37
N LYS A 57 13.71 1.74 7.05
CA LYS A 57 14.58 1.68 8.24
C LYS A 57 13.81 1.76 9.57
N CYS A 58 12.51 2.11 9.56
CA CYS A 58 11.70 2.25 10.76
C CYS A 58 11.40 0.88 11.39
N PRO A 59 11.48 0.73 12.73
CA PRO A 59 11.18 -0.54 13.39
C PRO A 59 9.70 -0.90 13.31
N TYR A 60 9.41 -2.21 13.38
CA TYR A 60 8.05 -2.74 13.27
C TYR A 60 7.06 -2.09 14.24
N GLU A 61 7.43 -1.93 15.52
CA GLU A 61 6.53 -1.39 16.54
C GLU A 61 6.13 0.06 16.27
N ASP A 62 7.03 0.85 15.65
CA ASP A 62 6.70 2.22 15.27
C ASP A 62 5.75 2.25 14.06
N HIS A 63 5.90 1.34 13.09
CA HIS A 63 4.90 1.19 12.03
C HIS A 63 3.52 0.81 12.55
N ILE A 64 3.43 -0.08 13.55
CA ILE A 64 2.13 -0.46 14.11
C ILE A 64 1.41 0.72 14.76
N LYS A 65 2.14 1.63 15.43
CA LYS A 65 1.56 2.88 15.96
C LYS A 65 0.99 3.73 14.81
N LEU A 66 1.77 3.94 13.75
CA LEU A 66 1.34 4.73 12.58
C LEU A 66 0.13 4.11 11.88
N VAL A 67 0.12 2.77 11.73
CA VAL A 67 -1.01 2.03 11.16
C VAL A 67 -2.27 2.27 11.97
N ASN A 68 -2.19 2.14 13.30
CA ASN A 68 -3.35 2.32 14.17
C ASN A 68 -3.89 3.75 14.10
N GLU A 69 -3.02 4.76 14.11
CA GLU A 69 -3.44 6.16 13.96
C GLU A 69 -4.18 6.42 12.65
N VAL A 70 -3.63 5.94 11.51
CA VAL A 70 -4.28 6.10 10.19
C VAL A 70 -5.59 5.33 10.11
N VAL A 71 -5.66 4.13 10.69
CA VAL A 71 -6.86 3.29 10.67
C VAL A 71 -7.98 3.86 11.53
N GLU A 72 -7.66 4.37 12.73
CA GLU A 72 -8.65 5.06 13.57
C GLU A 72 -9.14 6.35 12.91
N PHE A 73 -8.25 7.11 12.25
CA PHE A 73 -8.66 8.27 11.45
C PHE A 73 -9.58 7.86 10.28
N ALA A 74 -9.22 6.81 9.54
CA ALA A 74 -10.03 6.29 8.44
C ALA A 74 -11.42 5.83 8.91
N LYS A 75 -11.49 5.17 10.08
CA LYS A 75 -12.73 4.74 10.72
C LYS A 75 -13.58 5.93 11.15
N GLY A 76 -12.97 6.98 11.70
CA GLY A 76 -13.63 8.25 12.00
C GLY A 76 -14.26 8.88 10.76
N CYS A 77 -13.49 9.02 9.68
CA CYS A 77 -14.00 9.54 8.40
C CYS A 77 -15.08 8.65 7.78
N ALA A 78 -15.01 7.33 7.98
CA ALA A 78 -16.05 6.41 7.51
C ALA A 78 -17.37 6.56 8.28
N ALA A 79 -17.33 7.05 9.52
CA ALA A 79 -18.49 7.37 10.33
C ALA A 79 -19.04 8.77 10.04
N ASP A 80 -18.17 9.76 9.80
CA ASP A 80 -18.52 11.12 9.41
C ASP A 80 -17.53 11.67 8.37
N GLU A 81 -17.94 11.70 7.10
CA GLU A 81 -17.10 12.20 6.00
C GLU A 81 -16.91 13.72 6.01
N THR A 82 -17.66 14.46 6.84
CA THR A 82 -17.54 15.92 6.97
C THR A 82 -16.56 16.36 8.05
N ALA A 83 -16.02 15.41 8.83
CA ALA A 83 -15.00 15.68 9.82
C ALA A 83 -13.72 16.25 9.20
N GLU A 84 -12.94 16.95 10.02
CA GLU A 84 -11.74 17.66 9.59
C GLU A 84 -10.74 16.71 8.89
N ASN A 85 -10.17 17.17 7.78
CA ASN A 85 -9.18 16.46 6.95
C ASN A 85 -9.72 15.20 6.23
N CYS A 86 -10.99 14.82 6.37
CA CYS A 86 -11.54 13.66 5.67
C CYS A 86 -11.66 13.86 4.15
N ASP A 87 -11.65 15.12 3.69
CA ASP A 87 -11.68 15.54 2.29
C ASP A 87 -10.30 15.51 1.60
N LYS A 88 -9.21 15.38 2.37
CA LYS A 88 -7.85 15.27 1.83
C LYS A 88 -7.67 13.99 1.01
N SER A 89 -6.86 14.09 -0.04
CA SER A 89 -6.41 12.92 -0.79
C SER A 89 -5.56 11.98 0.08
N LEU A 90 -5.48 10.71 -0.29
CA LEU A 90 -4.61 9.76 0.42
C LEU A 90 -3.15 10.21 0.44
N HIS A 91 -2.61 10.71 -0.68
CA HIS A 91 -1.22 11.21 -0.71
C HIS A 91 -1.00 12.38 0.25
N GLN A 92 -1.96 13.30 0.38
CA GLN A 92 -1.86 14.37 1.37
C GLN A 92 -1.81 13.81 2.80
N LEU A 93 -2.75 12.92 3.16
CA LEU A 93 -2.82 12.32 4.49
C LEU A 93 -1.55 11.53 4.84
N PHE A 94 -1.08 10.67 3.93
CA PHE A 94 0.14 9.89 4.13
C PHE A 94 1.38 10.78 4.17
N GLY A 95 1.52 11.73 3.24
CA GLY A 95 2.64 12.67 3.21
C GLY A 95 2.72 13.52 4.48
N ASP A 96 1.59 14.07 4.93
CA ASP A 96 1.49 14.83 6.18
C ASP A 96 1.92 13.96 7.37
N LYS A 97 1.48 12.69 7.40
CA LYS A 97 1.87 11.74 8.45
C LYS A 97 3.36 11.45 8.44
N LEU A 98 3.97 11.20 7.29
CA LEU A 98 5.43 11.00 7.16
C LEU A 98 6.20 12.23 7.65
N CYS A 99 5.76 13.43 7.26
CA CYS A 99 6.40 14.69 7.63
C CYS A 99 6.22 15.07 9.11
N SER A 100 5.21 14.51 9.78
CA SER A 100 4.99 14.70 11.22
C SER A 100 5.88 13.82 12.11
N LEU A 101 6.65 12.88 11.53
CA LEU A 101 7.43 11.94 12.32
C LEU A 101 8.56 12.64 13.09
N PRO A 102 8.73 12.34 14.39
CA PRO A 102 9.80 12.93 15.18
C PRO A 102 11.16 12.50 14.63
N ASN A 103 12.10 13.43 14.55
CA ASN A 103 13.46 13.20 14.07
C ASN A 103 13.51 12.61 12.64
N PHE A 104 12.54 12.94 11.77
CA PHE A 104 12.46 12.41 10.41
C PHE A 104 13.73 12.71 9.60
N ARG A 105 14.24 13.94 9.67
CA ARG A 105 15.49 14.37 9.02
C ARG A 105 16.71 13.58 9.51
N GLU A 106 16.82 13.33 10.81
CA GLU A 106 17.94 12.57 11.37
C GLU A 106 17.92 11.11 10.89
N ARG A 107 16.73 10.53 10.74
CA ARG A 107 16.57 9.12 10.32
C ARG A 107 16.64 8.90 8.81
N TYR A 108 16.17 9.86 8.01
CA TYR A 108 15.97 9.70 6.57
C TYR A 108 16.71 10.73 5.69
N GLY A 109 17.48 11.63 6.29
CA GLY A 109 18.37 12.55 5.57
C GLY A 109 17.63 13.41 4.55
N GLU A 110 18.06 13.34 3.29
CA GLU A 110 17.52 14.10 2.16
C GLU A 110 16.03 13.87 1.92
N MET A 111 15.48 12.72 2.32
CA MET A 111 14.04 12.44 2.20
C MET A 111 13.18 13.45 2.99
N ALA A 112 13.73 14.08 4.03
CA ALA A 112 13.03 15.14 4.75
C ALA A 112 12.80 16.40 3.93
N GLU A 113 13.55 16.62 2.85
CA GLU A 113 13.32 17.74 1.93
C GLU A 113 12.03 17.56 1.13
N CYS A 114 11.54 16.33 0.95
CA CYS A 114 10.24 16.07 0.31
C CYS A 114 9.09 16.78 1.04
N CYS A 115 9.20 16.99 2.36
CA CYS A 115 8.19 17.68 3.16
C CYS A 115 8.02 19.17 2.85
N THR A 116 8.95 19.75 2.08
CA THR A 116 8.85 21.14 1.60
C THR A 116 8.07 21.28 0.30
N LYS A 117 7.72 20.16 -0.33
CA LYS A 117 6.99 20.11 -1.61
C LYS A 117 5.49 19.93 -1.36
N GLU A 118 4.69 20.35 -2.31
CA GLU A 118 3.26 20.05 -2.36
C GLU A 118 3.00 18.76 -3.17
N GLU A 119 1.77 18.24 -3.13
CA GLU A 119 1.39 17.11 -3.99
C GLU A 119 1.10 17.59 -5.42
N PRO A 120 1.49 16.84 -6.47
CA PRO A 120 2.01 15.47 -6.44
C PRO A 120 3.54 15.32 -6.32
N GLU A 121 4.29 16.43 -6.33
CA GLU A 121 5.77 16.43 -6.32
C GLU A 121 6.33 15.83 -5.01
N ARG A 122 5.64 16.01 -3.89
CA ARG A 122 6.00 15.43 -2.60
C ARG A 122 5.97 13.91 -2.63
N ASN A 123 4.88 13.31 -3.13
CA ASN A 123 4.83 11.86 -3.30
C ASN A 123 5.89 11.35 -4.30
N GLN A 124 6.13 12.05 -5.41
CA GLN A 124 7.19 11.68 -6.36
C GLN A 124 8.58 11.71 -5.70
N CYS A 125 8.86 12.72 -4.87
CA CYS A 125 10.08 12.81 -4.10
C CYS A 125 10.22 11.64 -3.12
N PHE A 126 9.17 11.30 -2.36
CA PHE A 126 9.22 10.14 -1.47
C PHE A 126 9.45 8.82 -2.23
N LEU A 127 8.88 8.67 -3.42
CA LEU A 127 9.10 7.50 -4.27
C LEU A 127 10.56 7.37 -4.72
N SER A 128 11.26 8.47 -5.01
CA SER A 128 12.68 8.43 -5.40
C SER A 128 13.62 7.99 -4.26
N HIS A 129 13.16 8.01 -3.01
CA HIS A 129 13.92 7.53 -1.86
C HIS A 129 13.67 6.05 -1.52
N LYS A 130 12.82 5.34 -2.26
CA LYS A 130 12.65 3.89 -2.11
C LYS A 130 13.92 3.16 -2.57
N ASP A 131 14.52 2.42 -1.65
CA ASP A 131 15.77 1.69 -1.87
C ASP A 131 15.47 0.24 -2.29
N ASP A 132 15.80 -0.12 -3.53
CA ASP A 132 15.67 -1.48 -4.06
C ASP A 132 16.61 -2.50 -3.37
N HIS A 133 17.70 -2.02 -2.77
CA HIS A 133 18.72 -2.85 -2.11
C HIS A 133 19.01 -2.32 -0.70
N PRO A 134 18.00 -2.25 0.18
CA PRO A 134 18.16 -1.62 1.48
C PRO A 134 19.12 -2.46 2.34
N ASP A 135 20.07 -1.80 2.98
CA ASP A 135 21.01 -2.44 3.90
C ASP A 135 20.29 -2.81 5.21
N LEU A 136 19.57 -3.93 5.15
CA LEU A 136 18.79 -4.48 6.24
C LEU A 136 19.44 -5.74 6.81
N PRO A 137 19.34 -5.96 8.13
CA PRO A 137 19.79 -7.21 8.72
C PRO A 137 19.18 -8.43 8.02
N LYS A 138 19.96 -9.51 7.92
CA LYS A 138 19.47 -10.79 7.43
C LYS A 138 18.32 -11.25 8.30
N ILE A 139 17.27 -11.78 7.67
CA ILE A 139 16.17 -12.40 8.40
C ILE A 139 16.69 -13.71 8.97
N GLU A 140 16.82 -13.79 10.29
CA GLU A 140 17.09 -15.04 10.98
C GLU A 140 15.80 -15.86 11.02
N ALA A 141 15.84 -17.06 10.45
CA ALA A 141 14.72 -17.97 10.54
C ALA A 141 14.62 -18.48 11.98
N ALA A 142 13.48 -18.21 12.63
CA ALA A 142 13.15 -18.87 13.88
C ALA A 142 13.13 -20.39 13.66
N ASN A 143 13.59 -21.16 14.65
CA ASN A 143 13.38 -22.61 14.62
C ASN A 143 11.86 -22.92 14.65
N ALA A 144 11.50 -24.14 14.25
CA ALA A 144 10.11 -24.55 14.09
C ALA A 144 9.29 -24.38 15.37
N ASP A 145 9.83 -24.76 16.53
CA ASP A 145 9.11 -24.66 17.80
C ASP A 145 8.89 -23.21 18.23
N THR A 146 9.90 -22.36 18.09
CA THR A 146 9.78 -20.93 18.39
C THR A 146 8.78 -20.25 17.46
N LEU A 147 8.81 -20.55 16.14
CA LEU A 147 7.82 -20.01 15.22
C LEU A 147 6.40 -20.45 15.61
N CYS A 148 6.21 -21.73 15.88
CA CYS A 148 4.90 -22.26 16.25
C CYS A 148 4.39 -21.74 17.60
N HIS A 149 5.26 -21.62 18.60
CA HIS A 149 4.93 -20.98 19.87
C HIS A 149 4.44 -19.55 19.65
N ASN A 150 5.22 -18.74 18.94
CA ASN A 150 4.87 -17.34 18.66
C ASN A 150 3.58 -17.22 17.83
N PHE A 151 3.35 -18.16 16.90
CA PHE A 151 2.13 -18.19 16.09
C PHE A 151 0.89 -18.56 16.90
N GLN A 152 1.02 -19.49 17.86
CA GLN A 152 -0.05 -19.84 18.80
C GLN A 152 -0.35 -18.71 19.79
N GLU A 153 0.69 -18.03 20.28
CA GLU A 153 0.56 -16.89 21.20
C GLU A 153 -0.08 -15.67 20.52
N ASN A 154 0.40 -15.33 19.32
CA ASN A 154 -0.09 -14.16 18.58
C ASN A 154 0.16 -14.29 17.06
N ALA A 155 -0.76 -14.97 16.37
CA ALA A 155 -0.71 -15.14 14.93
C ALA A 155 -0.64 -13.79 14.19
N ASP A 156 -1.44 -12.80 14.60
CA ASP A 156 -1.49 -11.50 13.93
C ASP A 156 -0.15 -10.76 13.99
N ARG A 157 0.58 -10.86 15.10
CA ARG A 157 1.94 -10.30 15.24
C ARG A 157 2.93 -11.01 14.34
N VAL A 158 2.85 -12.34 14.20
CA VAL A 158 3.70 -13.11 13.28
C VAL A 158 3.42 -12.71 11.83
N LEU A 159 2.16 -12.61 11.43
CA LEU A 159 1.74 -12.22 10.08
C LEU A 159 2.09 -10.75 9.77
N GLY A 160 1.89 -9.85 10.72
CA GLY A 160 2.27 -8.45 10.60
C GLY A 160 3.78 -8.29 10.42
N LYS A 161 4.59 -9.03 11.19
CA LYS A 161 6.05 -9.06 11.00
C LYS A 161 6.45 -9.61 9.64
N TYR A 162 5.83 -10.70 9.18
CA TYR A 162 6.07 -11.24 7.85
C TYR A 162 5.80 -10.19 6.76
N LEU A 163 4.64 -9.52 6.84
CA LEU A 163 4.24 -8.47 5.90
C LEU A 163 5.23 -7.31 5.89
N TYR A 164 5.62 -6.83 7.07
CA TYR A 164 6.60 -5.76 7.27
C TYR A 164 7.97 -6.12 6.69
N GLU A 165 8.52 -7.30 7.02
CA GLU A 165 9.86 -7.70 6.59
C GLU A 165 9.96 -7.89 5.08
N VAL A 166 8.90 -8.39 4.42
CA VAL A 166 8.85 -8.51 2.96
C VAL A 166 8.69 -7.14 2.31
N ALA A 167 7.75 -6.31 2.80
CA ALA A 167 7.47 -4.99 2.22
C ALA A 167 8.69 -4.06 2.27
N ARG A 168 9.40 -4.00 3.41
CA ARG A 168 10.58 -3.12 3.54
C ARG A 168 11.79 -3.55 2.72
N ARG A 169 11.89 -4.84 2.35
CA ARG A 169 12.95 -5.37 1.46
C ARG A 169 12.60 -5.27 -0.02
N HIS A 170 11.32 -5.08 -0.33
CA HIS A 170 10.81 -5.00 -1.69
C HIS A 170 9.85 -3.80 -1.77
N PRO A 171 10.37 -2.56 -1.83
CA PRO A 171 9.56 -1.35 -1.69
C PRO A 171 8.60 -1.09 -2.87
N TYR A 172 8.70 -1.91 -3.92
CA TYR A 172 7.80 -1.92 -5.07
C TYR A 172 6.95 -3.21 -5.16
N PHE A 173 6.91 -4.04 -4.11
CA PHE A 173 6.07 -5.24 -4.11
C PHE A 173 4.60 -4.86 -4.29
N TYR A 174 3.87 -5.62 -5.11
CA TYR A 174 2.45 -5.39 -5.34
C TYR A 174 1.64 -5.69 -4.08
N ALA A 175 1.21 -4.63 -3.37
CA ALA A 175 0.67 -4.73 -2.01
C ALA A 175 -0.52 -5.72 -1.86
N PRO A 176 -1.53 -5.76 -2.75
CA PRO A 176 -2.61 -6.74 -2.67
C PRO A 176 -2.12 -8.19 -2.81
N ALA A 177 -1.14 -8.46 -3.68
CA ALA A 177 -0.56 -9.80 -3.78
C ALA A 177 0.24 -10.16 -2.52
N LEU A 178 0.91 -9.20 -1.89
CA LEU A 178 1.62 -9.45 -0.63
C LEU A 178 0.67 -9.82 0.51
N LEU A 179 -0.52 -9.22 0.58
CA LEU A 179 -1.57 -9.66 1.50
C LEU A 179 -1.99 -11.11 1.22
N ALA A 180 -2.20 -11.46 -0.05
CA ALA A 180 -2.55 -12.83 -0.43
C ALA A 180 -1.45 -13.84 -0.05
N TYR A 181 -0.17 -13.50 -0.24
CA TYR A 181 0.94 -14.35 0.19
C TYR A 181 1.05 -14.47 1.71
N THR A 182 0.69 -13.43 2.45
CA THR A 182 0.61 -13.49 3.92
C THR A 182 -0.45 -14.47 4.40
N PHE A 183 -1.59 -14.59 3.71
CA PHE A 183 -2.57 -15.63 3.99
C PHE A 183 -2.03 -17.04 3.67
N GLN A 184 -1.34 -17.22 2.54
CA GLN A 184 -0.68 -18.51 2.24
C GLN A 184 0.39 -18.88 3.28
N TYR A 185 1.13 -17.89 3.78
CA TYR A 185 2.09 -18.08 4.86
C TYR A 185 1.39 -18.49 6.16
N LYS A 186 0.26 -17.83 6.51
CA LYS A 186 -0.59 -18.20 7.65
C LYS A 186 -1.02 -19.67 7.57
N ASP A 187 -1.52 -20.10 6.42
CA ASP A 187 -2.03 -21.45 6.23
C ASP A 187 -0.91 -22.48 6.34
N ALA A 188 0.25 -22.21 5.71
CA ALA A 188 1.42 -23.10 5.77
C ALA A 188 1.95 -23.25 7.20
N VAL A 189 2.08 -22.14 7.95
CA VAL A 189 2.53 -22.19 9.34
C VAL A 189 1.48 -22.88 10.23
N GLY A 190 0.20 -22.55 10.06
CA GLY A 190 -0.90 -23.15 10.82
C GLY A 190 -1.00 -24.66 10.65
N GLU A 191 -0.85 -25.16 9.41
CA GLU A 191 -0.81 -26.59 9.10
C GLU A 191 0.43 -27.25 9.71
N CYS A 192 1.63 -26.70 9.48
CA CYS A 192 2.87 -27.32 9.94
C CYS A 192 3.03 -27.31 11.46
N CYS A 193 2.45 -26.33 12.17
CA CYS A 193 2.49 -26.31 13.62
C CYS A 193 1.62 -27.38 14.29
N GLN A 194 0.74 -28.05 13.52
CA GLN A 194 -0.04 -29.21 13.96
C GLN A 194 0.60 -30.54 13.52
N SER A 195 1.64 -30.50 12.71
CA SER A 195 2.38 -31.69 12.28
C SER A 195 3.17 -32.31 13.44
N ALA A 196 3.29 -33.64 13.44
CA ALA A 196 4.17 -34.37 14.35
C ALA A 196 5.64 -33.97 14.16
N ASP A 197 6.07 -33.74 12.92
CA ASP A 197 7.36 -33.16 12.58
C ASP A 197 7.15 -31.77 11.95
N LYS A 198 7.19 -30.75 12.83
CA LYS A 198 7.01 -29.34 12.45
C LYS A 198 8.17 -28.84 11.59
N ALA A 199 9.40 -29.28 11.89
CA ALA A 199 10.60 -28.79 11.24
C ALA A 199 10.64 -29.21 9.77
N THR A 200 10.42 -30.50 9.50
CA THR A 200 10.36 -31.02 8.13
C THR A 200 9.23 -30.37 7.33
N CYS A 201 8.03 -30.26 7.91
CA CYS A 201 6.89 -29.62 7.23
C CYS A 201 7.20 -28.15 6.83
N LEU A 202 7.75 -27.36 7.75
CA LEU A 202 8.09 -25.96 7.46
C LEU A 202 9.23 -25.85 6.43
N GLN A 203 10.23 -26.73 6.50
CA GLN A 203 11.34 -26.78 5.56
C GLN A 203 10.89 -27.12 4.14
N GLU A 204 9.81 -27.90 3.98
CA GLU A 204 9.25 -28.20 2.66
C GLU A 204 8.38 -27.05 2.13
N LYS A 205 7.50 -26.46 2.97
CA LYS A 205 6.50 -25.49 2.50
C LYS A 205 7.03 -24.06 2.34
N LEU A 206 7.86 -23.59 3.28
CA LEU A 206 8.26 -22.17 3.32
C LEU A 206 9.22 -21.76 2.19
N PRO A 207 10.21 -22.58 1.76
CA PRO A 207 11.08 -22.21 0.64
C PRO A 207 10.32 -22.03 -0.67
N ALA A 208 9.38 -22.92 -1.00
CA ALA A 208 8.57 -22.81 -2.21
C ALA A 208 7.69 -21.55 -2.20
N LEU A 209 7.12 -21.18 -1.04
CA LEU A 209 6.40 -19.93 -0.89
C LEU A 209 7.32 -18.71 -1.05
N ARG A 210 8.51 -18.75 -0.46
CA ARG A 210 9.52 -17.69 -0.58
C ARG A 210 9.90 -17.44 -2.04
N GLU A 211 10.15 -18.49 -2.82
CA GLU A 211 10.46 -18.35 -4.26
C GLU A 211 9.34 -17.67 -5.03
N LYS A 212 8.08 -18.03 -4.78
CA LYS A 212 6.91 -17.38 -5.39
C LYS A 212 6.84 -15.90 -5.04
N VAL A 213 7.08 -15.55 -3.77
CA VAL A 213 7.10 -14.17 -3.28
C VAL A 213 8.21 -13.38 -3.98
N LEU A 214 9.43 -13.91 -4.02
CA LEU A 214 10.56 -13.25 -4.70
C LEU A 214 10.29 -13.05 -6.20
N SER A 215 9.73 -14.05 -6.88
CA SER A 215 9.34 -13.96 -8.29
C SER A 215 8.27 -12.89 -8.52
N ALA A 216 7.25 -12.82 -7.67
CA ALA A 216 6.20 -11.81 -7.74
C ALA A 216 6.75 -10.40 -7.50
N GLY A 217 7.65 -10.24 -6.52
CA GLY A 217 8.34 -8.99 -6.24
C GLY A 217 9.17 -8.52 -7.45
N ALA A 218 9.97 -9.41 -8.04
CA ALA A 218 10.77 -9.11 -9.22
C ALA A 218 9.90 -8.73 -10.43
N ARG A 219 8.80 -9.46 -10.66
CA ARG A 219 7.84 -9.15 -11.73
C ARG A 219 7.22 -7.77 -11.56
N GLN A 220 6.81 -7.43 -10.35
CA GLN A 220 6.25 -6.11 -10.09
C GLN A 220 7.30 -5.02 -10.24
N ARG A 221 8.53 -5.24 -9.76
CA ARG A 221 9.63 -4.29 -9.93
C ARG A 221 9.92 -4.01 -11.40
N TYR A 222 9.90 -5.05 -12.24
CA TYR A 222 10.01 -4.91 -13.70
C TYR A 222 8.89 -4.03 -14.26
N ARG A 223 7.63 -4.27 -13.89
CA ARG A 223 6.48 -3.45 -14.32
C ARG A 223 6.62 -1.99 -13.91
N CYS A 224 7.00 -1.72 -12.67
CA CYS A 224 7.23 -0.35 -12.18
C CYS A 224 8.39 0.32 -12.95
N SER A 225 9.48 -0.42 -13.21
CA SER A 225 10.61 0.07 -14.01
C SER A 225 10.19 0.44 -15.43
N SER A 226 9.37 -0.41 -16.05
CA SER A 226 8.90 -0.18 -17.42
C SER A 226 7.98 1.02 -17.51
N LEU A 227 7.14 1.24 -16.49
CA LEU A 227 6.30 2.43 -16.41
C LEU A 227 7.14 3.70 -16.31
N ASP A 228 8.12 3.70 -15.40
CA ASP A 228 9.00 4.84 -15.13
C ASP A 228 9.87 5.21 -16.34
N LYS A 229 10.48 4.20 -16.99
CA LYS A 229 11.44 4.42 -18.07
C LYS A 229 10.81 4.54 -19.45
N PHE A 230 9.70 3.86 -19.71
CA PHE A 230 9.12 3.72 -21.05
C PHE A 230 7.65 4.16 -21.13
N GLY A 231 7.05 4.56 -20.00
CA GLY A 231 5.67 5.03 -19.94
C GLY A 231 4.62 3.93 -20.04
N GLU A 232 3.36 4.33 -19.91
CA GLU A 232 2.22 3.42 -19.77
C GLU A 232 2.01 2.52 -21.01
N ARG A 233 2.36 3.00 -22.21
CA ARG A 233 2.23 2.23 -23.45
C ARG A 233 3.08 0.95 -23.42
N ALA A 234 4.29 1.02 -22.89
CA ALA A 234 5.18 -0.15 -22.80
C ALA A 234 4.61 -1.21 -21.86
N VAL A 235 4.04 -0.79 -20.72
CA VAL A 235 3.39 -1.70 -19.76
C VAL A 235 2.14 -2.36 -20.33
N LYS A 236 1.38 -1.65 -21.18
CA LYS A 236 0.18 -2.22 -21.84
C LYS A 236 0.51 -3.23 -22.94
N ALA A 237 1.70 -3.14 -23.53
CA ALA A 237 2.10 -3.97 -24.67
C ALA A 237 2.74 -5.31 -24.28
N GLY A 238 3.22 -5.45 -23.04
CA GLY A 238 3.86 -6.67 -22.51
C GLY A 238 2.99 -7.40 -21.50
#